data_AF-A0A3M2DLS6-F1
#
_entry.id   AF-A0A3M2DLS6-F1
#
_cell.length_a   1.000
_cell.length_b   1.000
_cell.length_c   1.000
_cell.angle_alpha   90.00
_cell.angle_beta   90.00
_cell.angle_gamma   90.00
#
_symmetry.space_group_name_H-M   'P 1'
#
loop_
_entity.id
_entity.type
_entity.pdbx_description
1 polymer ?
#
loop_
_entity_poly.entity_id
_entity_poly.type
_entity_poly.pdbx_seq_one_letter_code
_entity_poly.pdbx_strand_id
1 'polypeptide(L)'
;MTAPARIAVTGAAGSLGRLLVDRLAREPQVEAVVAIDRVPAVYPSSKVRAVVCDVRDPAIAGALRGCDAVVHLAFIVERAPRDEALVEAVNVGGTRNVADAAIAAGAGQLVYASSIAAYGFHPDNAAGPLTEDAPCRGNDDFYYARTKAACERLLDDLEARHPAVAIARLRPSIFLGPRGRRSLDRFRRRLFAYPARAEPVPVHVTHEDDVVDAFWLALCRRARGAYNIATDEPLPVRDWPRHMGKWPVPLPPGVTGAADVAYRLHLTDINPVWLRAGSRYPIVVSTAKARRELRWRPRYDTTGQVLRALAGAPAAAASPGTRLLFGAASAVSAVRGGVPVDARGEAEMRGMRGVANLVLTGDRPSEWRIEIDGGRVAVRPGIHPEADATIAIAESDFTRMLAGQLDYAKAAMTGRVRVRGDSGYNFLVGGIVGAFRRARRGGPAARAFVNLVLRANGAAEARLGG
;
A
#
# COMPACT_ATOMS: atom_id res chain seq x y z
N MET A 1 28.83 6.80 -4.52
CA MET A 1 28.16 5.84 -3.63
C MET A 1 27.55 4.76 -4.48
N THR A 2 27.79 3.49 -4.18
CA THR A 2 27.26 2.38 -4.98
C THR A 2 26.04 1.80 -4.27
N ALA A 3 24.84 2.15 -4.74
CA ALA A 3 23.62 1.48 -4.32
C ALA A 3 23.64 0.00 -4.77
N PRO A 4 22.93 -0.91 -4.08
CA PRO A 4 22.80 -2.30 -4.52
C PRO A 4 22.10 -2.38 -5.89
N ALA A 5 22.63 -3.22 -6.78
CA ALA A 5 22.11 -3.37 -8.14
C ALA A 5 20.86 -4.26 -8.16
N ARG A 6 20.81 -5.28 -7.30
CA ARG A 6 19.72 -6.27 -7.23
C ARG A 6 19.11 -6.27 -5.84
N ILE A 7 17.85 -5.86 -5.73
CA ILE A 7 17.18 -5.62 -4.44
C ILE A 7 15.93 -6.50 -4.33
N ALA A 8 15.81 -7.28 -3.26
CA ALA A 8 14.55 -7.93 -2.92
C ALA A 8 13.72 -7.05 -2.00
N VAL A 9 12.40 -7.00 -2.20
CA VAL A 9 11.46 -6.28 -1.33
C VAL A 9 10.35 -7.24 -0.93
N THR A 10 10.23 -7.58 0.35
CA THR A 10 9.07 -8.35 0.85
C THR A 10 7.93 -7.40 1.26
N GLY A 11 6.68 -7.86 1.18
CA GLY A 11 5.52 -7.00 1.41
C GLY A 11 5.33 -5.99 0.28
N ALA A 12 5.81 -6.34 -0.92
CA ALA A 12 5.90 -5.44 -2.05
C ALA A 12 4.52 -4.99 -2.57
N ALA A 13 3.47 -5.80 -2.40
CA ALA A 13 2.11 -5.42 -2.79
C ALA A 13 1.44 -4.48 -1.77
N GLY A 14 2.03 -4.32 -0.59
CA GLY A 14 1.58 -3.41 0.46
C GLY A 14 1.74 -1.93 0.10
N SER A 15 1.11 -1.06 0.91
CA SER A 15 1.09 0.38 0.66
C SER A 15 2.48 1.02 0.51
N LEU A 16 3.39 0.75 1.46
CA LEU A 16 4.77 1.22 1.37
C LEU A 16 5.58 0.45 0.32
N GLY A 17 5.32 -0.85 0.18
CA GLY A 17 6.03 -1.72 -0.77
C GLY A 17 5.88 -1.28 -2.21
N ARG A 18 4.65 -0.92 -2.65
CA ARG A 18 4.41 -0.42 -4.00
C ARG A 18 5.18 0.87 -4.28
N LEU A 19 5.13 1.81 -3.33
CA LEU A 19 5.85 3.07 -3.45
C LEU A 19 7.37 2.88 -3.52
N LEU A 20 7.91 1.99 -2.69
CA LEU A 20 9.33 1.68 -2.70
C LEU A 20 9.75 0.97 -3.99
N VAL A 21 8.99 -0.04 -4.45
CA VAL A 21 9.29 -0.74 -5.70
C VAL A 21 9.24 0.23 -6.89
N ASP A 22 8.25 1.12 -6.94
CA ASP A 22 8.17 2.14 -7.99
C ASP A 22 9.35 3.13 -7.93
N ARG A 23 9.79 3.53 -6.72
CA ARG A 23 10.97 4.37 -6.53
C ARG A 23 12.24 3.67 -7.02
N LEU A 24 12.48 2.42 -6.59
CA LEU A 24 13.65 1.62 -6.96
C LEU A 24 13.69 1.36 -8.47
N ALA A 25 12.55 1.08 -9.08
CA ALA A 25 12.46 0.84 -10.52
C ALA A 25 12.85 2.06 -11.39
N ARG A 26 12.79 3.27 -10.84
CA ARG A 26 13.19 4.52 -11.51
C ARG A 26 14.66 4.84 -11.33
N GLU A 27 15.34 4.18 -10.39
CA GLU A 27 16.75 4.45 -10.12
C GLU A 27 17.63 3.81 -11.19
N PRO A 28 18.51 4.58 -11.87
CA PRO A 28 19.39 4.03 -12.90
C PRO A 28 20.33 2.94 -12.37
N GLN A 29 20.77 3.09 -11.12
CA GLN A 29 21.70 2.18 -10.44
C GLN A 29 21.08 0.83 -10.05
N VAL A 30 19.75 0.76 -9.98
CA VAL A 30 19.04 -0.49 -9.67
C VAL A 30 18.80 -1.22 -10.98
N GLU A 31 19.38 -2.39 -11.14
CA GLU A 31 19.23 -3.24 -12.32
C GLU A 31 18.00 -4.13 -12.22
N ALA A 32 17.75 -4.69 -11.03
CA ALA A 32 16.64 -5.60 -10.80
C ALA A 32 16.02 -5.43 -9.40
N VAL A 33 14.70 -5.54 -9.35
CA VAL A 33 13.91 -5.59 -8.11
C VAL A 33 13.13 -6.90 -8.07
N VAL A 34 13.32 -7.69 -7.01
CA VAL A 34 12.51 -8.88 -6.74
C VAL A 34 11.40 -8.49 -5.77
N ALA A 35 10.20 -8.26 -6.29
CA ALA A 35 9.04 -7.83 -5.51
C ALA A 35 8.27 -9.05 -4.97
N ILE A 36 8.43 -9.34 -3.69
CA ILE A 36 7.91 -10.54 -3.02
C ILE A 36 6.68 -10.17 -2.17
N ASP A 37 5.57 -10.86 -2.38
CA ASP A 37 4.38 -10.73 -1.55
C ASP A 37 3.57 -12.04 -1.57
N ARG A 38 2.71 -12.27 -0.57
CA ARG A 38 1.78 -13.40 -0.59
C ARG A 38 0.63 -13.18 -1.57
N VAL A 39 0.33 -11.92 -1.92
CA VAL A 39 -0.69 -11.55 -2.88
C VAL A 39 -0.05 -11.29 -4.25
N PRO A 40 -0.61 -11.83 -5.35
CA PRO A 40 -0.18 -11.50 -6.69
C PRO A 40 -0.25 -9.98 -6.94
N ALA A 41 0.89 -9.41 -7.34
CA ALA A 41 0.97 -8.03 -7.80
C ALA A 41 1.68 -7.94 -9.14
N VAL A 42 1.35 -6.89 -9.88
CA VAL A 42 1.94 -6.57 -11.17
C VAL A 42 2.49 -5.16 -11.11
N TYR A 43 3.72 -5.00 -11.60
CA TYR A 43 4.43 -3.73 -11.65
C TYR A 43 4.65 -3.35 -13.11
N PRO A 44 4.68 -2.05 -13.48
CA PRO A 44 4.87 -1.63 -14.87
C PRO A 44 6.32 -1.71 -15.38
N SER A 45 7.31 -1.63 -14.50
CA SER A 45 8.72 -1.64 -14.92
C SER A 45 9.19 -3.05 -15.32
N SER A 46 10.08 -3.13 -16.31
CA SER A 46 10.76 -4.37 -16.71
C SER A 46 11.86 -4.78 -15.73
N LYS A 47 12.36 -3.84 -14.90
CA LYS A 47 13.33 -4.13 -13.82
C LYS A 47 12.71 -4.93 -12.68
N VAL A 48 11.37 -5.00 -12.60
CA VAL A 48 10.68 -5.59 -11.45
C VAL A 48 10.17 -6.99 -11.82
N ARG A 49 10.70 -7.99 -11.13
CA ARG A 49 10.20 -9.37 -11.16
C ARG A 49 9.38 -9.63 -9.91
N ALA A 50 8.10 -9.90 -10.07
CA ALA A 50 7.22 -10.18 -8.95
C ALA A 50 7.24 -11.68 -8.58
N VAL A 51 7.25 -12.02 -7.30
CA VAL A 51 7.27 -13.39 -6.76
C VAL A 51 6.14 -13.54 -5.74
N VAL A 52 5.30 -14.57 -5.89
CA VAL A 52 4.29 -14.91 -4.88
C VAL A 52 4.95 -15.83 -3.87
N CYS A 53 5.13 -15.38 -2.64
CA CYS A 53 5.71 -16.17 -1.56
C CYS A 53 5.32 -15.57 -0.21
N ASP A 54 4.93 -16.41 0.73
CA ASP A 54 4.73 -16.02 2.13
C ASP A 54 6.09 -16.00 2.84
N VAL A 55 6.31 -15.04 3.73
CA VAL A 55 7.58 -14.92 4.48
C VAL A 55 7.80 -16.07 5.47
N ARG A 56 6.76 -16.83 5.79
CA ARG A 56 6.85 -18.04 6.60
C ARG A 56 7.32 -19.26 5.80
N ASP A 57 7.26 -19.20 4.47
CA ASP A 57 7.60 -20.30 3.58
C ASP A 57 9.14 -20.38 3.38
N PRO A 58 9.77 -21.55 3.57
CA PRO A 58 11.19 -21.76 3.27
C PRO A 58 11.60 -21.39 1.83
N ALA A 59 10.66 -21.41 0.87
CA ALA A 59 10.88 -21.01 -0.51
C ALA A 59 11.36 -19.55 -0.65
N ILE A 60 11.19 -18.72 0.39
CA ILE A 60 11.70 -17.35 0.42
C ILE A 60 13.20 -17.30 0.12
N ALA A 61 13.98 -18.30 0.58
CA ALA A 61 15.41 -18.37 0.32
C ALA A 61 15.72 -18.41 -1.19
N GLY A 62 14.91 -19.12 -1.98
CA GLY A 62 15.04 -19.14 -3.44
C GLY A 62 14.77 -17.79 -4.10
N ALA A 63 13.83 -17.01 -3.55
CA ALA A 63 13.51 -15.68 -4.05
C ALA A 63 14.61 -14.64 -3.78
N LEU A 64 15.40 -14.83 -2.72
CA LEU A 64 16.47 -13.91 -2.29
C LEU A 64 17.83 -14.19 -2.96
N ARG A 65 18.02 -15.35 -3.62
CA ARG A 65 19.30 -15.71 -4.25
C ARG A 65 19.76 -14.65 -5.25
N GLY A 66 21.03 -14.25 -5.14
CA GLY A 66 21.65 -13.28 -6.03
C GLY A 66 21.13 -11.85 -5.89
N CYS A 67 20.50 -11.52 -4.74
CA CYS A 67 20.18 -10.14 -4.37
C CYS A 67 21.30 -9.58 -3.49
N ASP A 68 21.73 -8.35 -3.76
CA ASP A 68 22.77 -7.66 -3.00
C ASP A 68 22.21 -7.12 -1.67
N ALA A 69 20.92 -6.77 -1.67
CA ALA A 69 20.20 -6.23 -0.53
C ALA A 69 18.77 -6.73 -0.44
N VAL A 70 18.23 -6.77 0.77
CA VAL A 70 16.85 -7.14 1.07
C VAL A 70 16.18 -6.02 1.86
N VAL A 71 14.99 -5.59 1.44
CA VAL A 71 14.11 -4.70 2.21
C VAL A 71 12.91 -5.50 2.71
N HIS A 72 12.79 -5.64 4.03
CA HIS A 72 11.71 -6.42 4.64
C HIS A 72 10.58 -5.49 5.12
N LEU A 73 9.48 -5.44 4.34
CA LEU A 73 8.27 -4.65 4.67
C LEU A 73 7.05 -5.50 5.01
N ALA A 74 7.12 -6.82 4.77
CA ALA A 74 6.01 -7.73 5.06
C ALA A 74 5.71 -7.75 6.57
N PHE A 75 4.50 -7.32 6.95
CA PHE A 75 4.10 -7.23 8.35
C PHE A 75 2.57 -7.12 8.47
N ILE A 76 2.00 -7.74 9.50
CA ILE A 76 0.59 -7.54 9.88
C ILE A 76 0.51 -6.34 10.83
N VAL A 77 -0.08 -5.24 10.34
CA VAL A 77 -0.21 -3.96 11.08
C VAL A 77 -1.61 -3.78 11.65
N GLU A 78 -2.64 -4.02 10.82
CA GLU A 78 -4.05 -3.79 11.12
C GLU A 78 -4.84 -4.96 10.52
N ARG A 79 -5.02 -6.08 11.27
CA ARG A 79 -6.04 -7.10 10.95
C ARG A 79 -6.26 -8.29 11.88
N ALA A 80 -5.64 -8.42 13.05
CA ALA A 80 -5.89 -9.62 13.85
C ALA A 80 -6.01 -9.37 15.36
N PRO A 81 -7.23 -9.20 15.88
CA PRO A 81 -7.58 -9.61 17.23
C PRO A 81 -8.03 -11.09 17.31
N ARG A 82 -8.00 -11.86 16.21
CA ARG A 82 -8.49 -13.26 16.18
C ARG A 82 -7.40 -14.33 16.24
N ASP A 83 -6.16 -14.00 15.89
CA ASP A 83 -5.10 -14.99 15.75
C ASP A 83 -3.73 -14.38 16.07
N GLU A 84 -3.42 -14.29 17.36
CA GLU A 84 -2.11 -13.82 17.83
C GLU A 84 -0.98 -14.76 17.38
N ALA A 85 -1.26 -16.06 17.23
CA ALA A 85 -0.27 -17.03 16.77
C ALA A 85 0.12 -16.74 15.31
N LEU A 86 -0.84 -16.43 14.44
CA LEU A 86 -0.57 -15.98 13.07
C LEU A 86 0.21 -14.66 13.05
N VAL A 87 -0.17 -13.70 13.90
CA VAL A 87 0.56 -12.42 14.02
C VAL A 87 2.01 -12.67 14.40
N GLU A 88 2.27 -13.47 15.43
CA GLU A 88 3.63 -13.79 15.87
C GLU A 88 4.41 -14.55 14.79
N ALA A 89 3.78 -15.55 14.17
CA ALA A 89 4.38 -16.36 13.11
C ALA A 89 4.76 -15.51 11.89
N VAL A 90 3.94 -14.53 11.50
CA VAL A 90 4.23 -13.65 10.36
C VAL A 90 5.20 -12.54 10.74
N ASN A 91 4.94 -11.82 11.84
CA ASN A 91 5.68 -10.63 12.21
C ASN A 91 7.07 -10.99 12.74
N VAL A 92 7.17 -11.92 13.68
CA VAL A 92 8.45 -12.28 14.31
C VAL A 92 9.09 -13.46 13.58
N GLY A 93 8.32 -14.54 13.38
CA GLY A 93 8.79 -15.72 12.64
C GLY A 93 9.16 -15.41 11.19
N GLY A 94 8.30 -14.69 10.47
CA GLY A 94 8.57 -14.28 9.08
C GLY A 94 9.75 -13.32 8.97
N THR A 95 9.94 -12.40 9.93
CA THR A 95 11.15 -11.55 9.97
C THR A 95 12.40 -12.38 10.20
N ARG A 96 12.38 -13.36 11.11
CA ARG A 96 13.49 -14.30 11.31
C ARG A 96 13.85 -15.01 10.02
N ASN A 97 12.86 -15.64 9.39
CA ASN A 97 13.04 -16.41 8.15
C ASN A 97 13.65 -15.57 7.03
N VAL A 98 13.14 -14.35 6.81
CA VAL A 98 13.66 -13.45 5.79
C VAL A 98 15.09 -13.01 6.11
N ALA A 99 15.39 -12.67 7.36
CA ALA A 99 16.71 -12.22 7.75
C ALA A 99 17.76 -13.34 7.63
N ASP A 100 17.46 -14.53 8.16
CA ASP A 100 18.32 -15.70 8.07
C ASP A 100 18.53 -16.11 6.60
N ALA A 101 17.47 -16.14 5.79
CA ALA A 101 17.56 -16.45 4.37
C ALA A 101 18.35 -15.40 3.58
N ALA A 102 18.22 -14.11 3.91
CA ALA A 102 19.00 -13.04 3.28
C ALA A 102 20.50 -13.22 3.55
N ILE A 103 20.87 -13.49 4.80
CA ILE A 103 22.24 -13.75 5.22
C ILE A 103 22.78 -15.00 4.51
N ALA A 104 22.04 -16.11 4.53
CA ALA A 104 22.45 -17.36 3.89
C ALA A 104 22.57 -17.24 2.35
N ALA A 105 21.77 -16.37 1.72
CA ALA A 105 21.85 -16.07 0.30
C ALA A 105 23.02 -15.12 -0.06
N GLY A 106 23.77 -14.62 0.92
CA GLY A 106 24.92 -13.73 0.73
C GLY A 106 24.54 -12.26 0.53
N ALA A 107 23.32 -11.83 0.90
CA ALA A 107 22.95 -10.43 0.82
C ALA A 107 23.85 -9.59 1.76
N GLY A 108 24.46 -8.55 1.21
CA GLY A 108 25.35 -7.66 1.96
C GLY A 108 24.62 -6.66 2.85
N GLN A 109 23.29 -6.53 2.69
CA GLN A 109 22.47 -5.58 3.42
C GLN A 109 21.03 -6.07 3.64
N LEU A 110 20.49 -5.82 4.84
CA LEU A 110 19.10 -5.99 5.20
C LEU A 110 18.55 -4.65 5.75
N VAL A 111 17.46 -4.14 5.16
CA VAL A 111 16.75 -2.95 5.66
C VAL A 111 15.37 -3.36 6.12
N TYR A 112 15.13 -3.28 7.43
CA TYR A 112 13.87 -3.63 8.07
C TYR A 112 12.98 -2.39 8.27
N ALA A 113 11.70 -2.50 7.91
CA ALA A 113 10.70 -1.54 8.30
C ALA A 113 10.25 -1.80 9.75
N SER A 114 10.90 -1.15 10.70
CA SER A 114 10.42 -1.03 12.08
C SER A 114 9.36 0.07 12.20
N SER A 115 9.16 0.62 13.39
CA SER A 115 8.24 1.73 13.66
C SER A 115 8.58 2.39 14.98
N ILE A 116 8.27 3.68 15.13
CA ILE A 116 8.35 4.34 16.44
C ILE A 116 7.45 3.65 17.49
N ALA A 117 6.42 2.90 17.07
CA ALA A 117 5.61 2.10 17.97
C ALA A 117 6.42 1.03 18.73
N ALA A 118 7.61 0.66 18.26
CA ALA A 118 8.51 -0.26 18.95
C ALA A 118 9.01 0.30 20.30
N TYR A 119 9.09 1.63 20.45
CA TYR A 119 9.40 2.26 21.75
C TYR A 119 8.30 2.02 22.78
N GLY A 120 7.05 1.94 22.31
CA GLY A 120 5.85 1.83 23.15
C GLY A 120 5.39 3.16 23.76
N PHE A 121 4.15 3.18 24.23
CA PHE A 121 3.53 4.30 24.93
C PHE A 121 3.81 4.18 26.43
N HIS A 122 4.76 4.97 26.94
CA HIS A 122 5.17 4.92 28.34
C HIS A 122 5.23 6.33 28.96
N PRO A 123 4.93 6.50 30.26
CA PRO A 123 4.87 7.82 30.91
C PRO A 123 6.17 8.63 30.81
N ASP A 124 7.31 7.96 30.87
CA ASP A 124 8.65 8.54 30.81
C ASP A 124 9.08 9.02 29.40
N ASN A 125 8.32 8.68 28.35
CA ASN A 125 8.55 9.23 27.02
C ASN A 125 8.39 10.76 26.96
N ALA A 126 7.69 11.38 27.92
CA ALA A 126 7.44 12.81 27.95
C ALA A 126 8.67 13.65 28.33
N ALA A 127 9.77 13.04 28.76
CA ALA A 127 10.99 13.74 29.17
C ALA A 127 11.74 14.46 28.02
N GLY A 128 11.44 14.12 26.76
CA GLY A 128 12.03 14.74 25.57
C GLY A 128 11.93 13.83 24.34
N PRO A 129 12.37 14.28 23.16
CA PRO A 129 12.37 13.44 21.96
C PRO A 129 13.25 12.20 22.13
N LEU A 130 12.69 11.02 21.92
CA LEU A 130 13.41 9.74 21.97
C LEU A 130 14.44 9.67 20.84
N THR A 131 15.67 9.30 21.17
CA THR A 131 16.70 8.94 20.19
C THR A 131 16.67 7.44 19.92
N GLU A 132 17.44 6.98 18.94
CA GLU A 132 17.53 5.57 18.60
C GLU A 132 18.17 4.69 19.68
N ASP A 133 18.86 5.30 20.66
CA ASP A 133 19.44 4.65 21.83
C ASP A 133 18.40 4.29 22.90
N ALA A 134 17.19 4.86 22.80
CA ALA A 134 16.09 4.52 23.69
C ALA A 134 15.65 3.06 23.46
N PRO A 135 15.34 2.30 24.52
CA PRO A 135 14.97 0.89 24.38
C PRO A 135 13.62 0.74 23.66
N CYS A 136 13.54 -0.21 22.74
CA CYS A 136 12.28 -0.65 22.15
C CYS A 136 11.53 -1.56 23.13
N ARG A 137 10.75 -0.96 24.03
CA ARG A 137 9.98 -1.66 25.07
C ARG A 137 8.70 -2.31 24.54
N GLY A 138 8.09 -1.75 23.50
CA GLY A 138 6.76 -2.14 23.03
C GLY A 138 5.67 -1.87 24.07
N ASN A 139 4.50 -2.50 23.90
CA ASN A 139 3.41 -2.53 24.87
C ASN A 139 2.72 -3.89 24.80
N ASP A 140 2.51 -4.56 25.93
CA ASP A 140 1.98 -5.93 25.96
C ASP A 140 0.55 -6.03 25.43
N ASP A 141 -0.28 -5.03 25.72
CA ASP A 141 -1.68 -4.93 25.28
C ASP A 141 -1.82 -4.51 23.80
N PHE A 142 -0.70 -4.26 23.11
CA PHE A 142 -0.68 -3.83 21.72
C PHE A 142 0.28 -4.68 20.88
N TYR A 143 -0.27 -5.74 20.28
CA TYR A 143 0.49 -6.72 19.49
C TYR A 143 1.45 -6.09 18.48
N TYR A 144 1.08 -4.97 17.84
CA TYR A 144 1.92 -4.30 16.85
C TYR A 144 3.19 -3.72 17.50
N ALA A 145 3.06 -2.98 18.60
CA ALA A 145 4.21 -2.46 19.34
C ALA A 145 5.07 -3.59 19.91
N ARG A 146 4.44 -4.60 20.51
CA ARG A 146 5.10 -5.79 21.06
C ARG A 146 5.92 -6.54 20.01
N THR A 147 5.31 -6.88 18.87
CA THR A 147 5.98 -7.63 17.80
C THR A 147 7.05 -6.81 17.09
N LYS A 148 6.86 -5.49 16.91
CA LYS A 148 7.94 -4.61 16.42
C LYS A 148 9.14 -4.58 17.36
N ALA A 149 8.92 -4.47 18.67
CA ALA A 149 9.98 -4.53 19.67
C ALA A 149 10.68 -5.91 19.68
N ALA A 150 9.95 -7.00 19.48
CA ALA A 150 10.53 -8.34 19.35
C ALA A 150 11.41 -8.48 18.10
N CYS A 151 10.98 -7.96 16.95
CA CYS A 151 11.79 -7.92 15.73
C CYS A 151 13.05 -7.06 15.90
N GLU A 152 12.98 -5.93 16.63
CA GLU A 152 14.17 -5.13 16.96
C GLU A 152 15.18 -6.00 17.70
N ARG A 153 14.82 -6.62 18.83
CA ARG A 153 15.75 -7.50 19.58
C ARG A 153 16.33 -8.63 18.74
N LEU A 154 15.49 -9.29 17.94
CA LEU A 154 15.93 -10.35 17.02
C LEU A 154 17.01 -9.85 16.04
N LEU A 155 16.85 -8.64 15.51
CA LEU A 155 17.78 -8.05 14.57
C LEU A 155 19.07 -7.56 15.26
N ASP A 156 19.04 -7.24 16.56
CA ASP A 156 20.24 -6.86 17.34
C ASP A 156 21.13 -8.10 17.45
N ASP A 157 20.53 -9.23 17.83
CA ASP A 157 21.22 -10.51 17.93
C ASP A 157 21.81 -10.95 16.58
N LEU A 158 21.12 -10.69 15.47
CA LEU A 158 21.62 -11.00 14.13
C LEU A 158 22.76 -10.07 13.72
N GLU A 159 22.66 -8.77 13.98
CA GLU A 159 23.70 -7.79 13.67
C GLU A 159 24.99 -8.12 14.42
N ALA A 160 24.88 -8.53 15.69
CA ALA A 160 26.02 -8.98 16.50
C ALA A 160 26.67 -10.27 15.96
N ARG A 161 25.87 -11.24 15.49
CA ARG A 161 26.37 -12.53 14.96
C ARG A 161 26.92 -12.45 13.54
N HIS A 162 26.48 -11.47 12.75
CA HIS A 162 26.82 -11.35 11.33
C HIS A 162 27.35 -9.94 10.99
N PRO A 163 28.53 -9.54 11.54
CA PRO A 163 29.04 -8.18 11.37
C PRO A 163 29.32 -7.78 9.91
N ALA A 164 29.52 -8.76 9.02
CA ALA A 164 29.72 -8.52 7.58
C ALA A 164 28.45 -7.99 6.87
N VAL A 165 27.26 -8.26 7.41
CA VAL A 165 25.98 -7.82 6.83
C VAL A 165 25.57 -6.50 7.47
N ALA A 166 25.21 -5.51 6.65
CA ALA A 166 24.68 -4.24 7.14
C ALA A 166 23.18 -4.38 7.45
N ILE A 167 22.80 -4.31 8.72
CA ILE A 167 21.40 -4.44 9.15
C ILE A 167 20.90 -3.07 9.61
N ALA A 168 19.93 -2.50 8.89
CA ALA A 168 19.30 -1.24 9.25
C ALA A 168 17.85 -1.43 9.69
N ARG A 169 17.42 -0.73 10.74
CA ARG A 169 16.00 -0.61 11.13
C ARG A 169 15.54 0.82 10.93
N LEU A 170 14.67 1.03 9.96
CA LEU A 170 14.00 2.33 9.86
C LEU A 170 12.77 2.30 10.75
N ARG A 171 12.62 3.31 11.62
CA ARG A 171 11.49 3.49 12.53
C ARG A 171 10.61 4.66 12.06
N PRO A 172 9.80 4.50 10.98
CA PRO A 172 8.82 5.51 10.61
C PRO A 172 7.80 5.79 11.71
N SER A 173 7.40 7.06 11.80
CA SER A 173 6.16 7.47 12.44
C SER A 173 4.94 6.97 11.67
N ILE A 174 3.74 7.39 12.09
CA ILE A 174 2.58 7.33 11.19
C ILE A 174 2.97 8.05 9.90
N PHE A 175 2.67 7.46 8.76
CA PHE A 175 2.91 8.09 7.47
C PHE A 175 1.66 8.06 6.62
N LEU A 176 1.42 9.17 5.92
CA LEU A 176 0.27 9.38 5.06
C LEU A 176 0.73 10.02 3.75
N GLY A 177 -0.02 9.76 2.69
CA GLY A 177 0.16 10.41 1.41
C GLY A 177 -0.93 9.95 0.44
N PRO A 178 -1.03 10.59 -0.73
CA PRO A 178 -2.15 10.37 -1.63
C PRO A 178 -2.20 8.99 -2.29
N ARG A 179 -1.07 8.28 -2.37
CA ARG A 179 -0.98 6.96 -3.03
C ARG A 179 -1.04 5.79 -2.03
N GLY A 180 -0.76 6.03 -0.76
CA GLY A 180 -0.70 5.04 0.30
C GLY A 180 -2.03 4.86 1.05
N ARG A 181 -2.23 3.64 1.56
CA ARG A 181 -3.29 3.16 2.49
C ARG A 181 -4.76 3.31 2.08
N ARG A 182 -5.45 2.17 2.14
CA ARG A 182 -6.92 2.01 2.09
C ARG A 182 -7.68 2.67 3.25
N SER A 183 -7.00 2.97 4.36
CA SER A 183 -7.59 3.61 5.55
C SER A 183 -7.76 5.13 5.44
N LEU A 184 -7.40 5.73 4.30
CA LEU A 184 -7.58 7.16 4.04
C LEU A 184 -9.04 7.58 3.88
N ASP A 185 -10.00 6.68 3.75
CA ASP A 185 -11.42 7.05 3.62
C ASP A 185 -11.93 7.91 4.78
N ARG A 186 -11.41 7.71 6.01
CA ARG A 186 -11.71 8.64 7.13
C ARG A 186 -11.15 10.04 6.90
N PHE A 187 -9.98 10.12 6.27
CA PHE A 187 -9.32 11.36 5.87
C PHE A 187 -9.94 11.98 4.62
N ARG A 188 -10.98 11.38 4.03
CA ARG A 188 -11.78 11.99 2.94
C ARG A 188 -13.07 12.66 3.44
N ARG A 189 -13.51 12.34 4.66
CA ARG A 189 -14.73 12.94 5.24
C ARG A 189 -14.50 14.42 5.57
N ARG A 190 -15.54 15.24 5.36
CA ARG A 190 -15.55 16.69 5.68
C ARG A 190 -15.58 16.94 7.19
N LEU A 191 -16.16 16.01 7.96
CA LEU A 191 -16.10 15.95 9.41
C LEU A 191 -14.87 15.14 9.84
N PHE A 192 -14.14 15.63 10.85
CA PHE A 192 -13.03 14.91 11.46
C PHE A 192 -13.27 14.72 12.96
N ALA A 193 -13.60 13.49 13.33
CA ALA A 193 -13.83 13.12 14.73
C ALA A 193 -12.53 12.77 15.45
N TYR A 194 -12.31 13.33 16.64
CA TYR A 194 -11.13 13.08 17.47
C TYR A 194 -11.50 13.00 18.96
N PRO A 195 -10.76 12.27 19.80
CA PRO A 195 -10.99 12.23 21.24
C PRO A 195 -10.86 13.62 21.88
N ALA A 196 -11.92 14.12 22.50
CA ALA A 196 -11.91 15.33 23.29
C ALA A 196 -11.14 15.06 24.59
N ARG A 197 -9.94 15.65 24.74
CA ARG A 197 -9.09 15.51 25.91
C ARG A 197 -8.56 16.86 26.38
N ALA A 198 -8.26 16.94 27.67
CA ALA A 198 -7.70 18.14 28.30
C ALA A 198 -6.26 18.40 27.81
N GLU A 199 -5.41 17.37 27.77
CA GLU A 199 -4.03 17.50 27.33
C GLU A 199 -3.81 17.08 25.87
N PRO A 200 -3.15 17.92 25.05
CA PRO A 200 -2.83 17.61 23.67
C PRO A 200 -1.59 16.70 23.57
N VAL A 201 -1.77 15.44 23.15
CA VAL A 201 -0.64 14.55 22.86
C VAL A 201 -0.16 14.76 21.42
N PRO A 202 1.11 15.18 21.21
CA PRO A 202 1.67 15.40 19.88
C PRO A 202 1.87 14.07 19.14
N VAL A 203 1.57 14.06 17.84
CA VAL A 203 1.69 12.89 16.97
C VAL A 203 2.45 13.27 15.70
N HIS A 204 3.50 12.51 15.37
CA HIS A 204 4.21 12.63 14.11
C HIS A 204 3.40 12.01 12.96
N VAL A 205 3.23 12.77 11.89
CA VAL A 205 2.80 12.26 10.59
C VAL A 205 3.86 12.61 9.55
N THR A 206 4.44 11.60 8.91
CA THR A 206 5.46 11.76 7.86
C THR A 206 4.85 11.54 6.49
N HIS A 207 5.32 12.25 5.46
CA HIS A 207 4.84 12.01 4.11
C HIS A 207 5.35 10.66 3.59
N GLU A 208 4.50 9.92 2.86
CA GLU A 208 4.85 8.60 2.32
C GLU A 208 6.12 8.61 1.45
N ASP A 209 6.34 9.66 0.64
CA ASP A 209 7.57 9.80 -0.16
C ASP A 209 8.81 9.99 0.70
N ASP A 210 8.69 10.73 1.81
CA ASP A 210 9.83 11.00 2.70
C ASP A 210 10.25 9.70 3.40
N VAL A 211 9.28 8.84 3.75
CA VAL A 211 9.57 7.49 4.25
C VAL A 211 10.26 6.66 3.17
N VAL A 212 9.75 6.64 1.94
CA VAL A 212 10.37 5.89 0.83
C VAL A 212 11.79 6.36 0.54
N ASP A 213 12.03 7.67 0.56
CA ASP A 213 13.35 8.25 0.38
C ASP A 213 14.31 7.85 1.51
N ALA A 214 13.82 7.68 2.75
CA ALA A 214 14.64 7.13 3.83
C ALA A 214 15.09 5.70 3.56
N PHE A 215 14.21 4.82 3.04
CA PHE A 215 14.58 3.45 2.65
C PHE A 215 15.61 3.44 1.52
N TRP A 216 15.41 4.29 0.51
CA TRP A 216 16.37 4.44 -0.57
C TRP A 216 17.74 4.90 -0.07
N LEU A 217 17.79 5.94 0.76
CA LEU A 217 19.04 6.45 1.31
C LEU A 217 19.72 5.42 2.23
N ALA A 218 18.96 4.65 3.00
CA ALA A 218 19.50 3.57 3.82
C ALA A 218 20.22 2.52 2.96
N LEU A 219 19.64 2.14 1.81
CA LEU A 219 20.27 1.25 0.83
C LEU A 219 21.55 1.87 0.26
N CYS A 220 21.50 3.10 -0.24
CA CYS A 220 22.65 3.76 -0.85
C CYS A 220 23.83 3.96 0.12
N ARG A 221 23.53 4.11 1.41
CA ARG A 221 24.51 4.40 2.46
C ARG A 221 25.01 3.15 3.18
N ARG A 222 24.48 1.96 2.84
CA ARG A 222 24.73 0.71 3.59
C ARG A 222 24.53 0.90 5.10
N ALA A 223 23.40 1.51 5.45
CA ALA A 223 23.08 1.91 6.81
C ALA A 223 23.11 0.74 7.81
N ARG A 224 23.42 1.05 9.08
CA ARG A 224 23.51 0.08 10.19
C ARG A 224 22.80 0.59 11.43
N GLY A 225 22.25 -0.34 12.23
CA GLY A 225 21.45 -0.01 13.40
C GLY A 225 20.14 0.71 13.06
N ALA A 226 19.59 1.42 14.05
CA ALA A 226 18.28 2.05 13.93
C ALA A 226 18.34 3.52 13.48
N TYR A 227 17.25 3.98 12.83
CA TYR A 227 17.02 5.36 12.40
C TYR A 227 15.53 5.76 12.56
N ASN A 228 15.26 6.81 13.31
CA ASN A 228 13.94 7.41 13.43
C ASN A 228 13.59 8.24 12.20
N ILE A 229 12.43 7.96 11.60
CA ILE A 229 11.94 8.67 10.42
C ILE A 229 10.61 9.34 10.78
N ALA A 230 10.65 10.63 11.05
CA ALA A 230 9.53 11.42 11.54
C ALA A 230 9.62 12.86 11.04
N THR A 231 8.52 13.61 11.11
CA THR A 231 8.54 15.07 10.98
C THR A 231 9.22 15.71 12.19
N ASP A 232 9.85 16.87 12.01
CA ASP A 232 10.50 17.60 13.11
C ASP A 232 9.45 18.16 14.08
N GLU A 233 8.30 18.61 13.55
CA GLU A 233 7.21 19.18 14.33
C GLU A 233 5.97 18.26 14.32
N PRO A 234 5.77 17.46 15.39
CA PRO A 234 4.54 16.70 15.57
C PRO A 234 3.37 17.62 15.95
N LEU A 235 2.13 17.19 15.65
CA LEU A 235 0.93 17.96 16.00
C LEU A 235 -0.08 17.14 16.80
N PRO A 236 -0.75 17.77 17.78
CA PRO A 236 -1.90 17.16 18.45
C PRO A 236 -3.02 16.83 17.46
N VAL A 237 -3.68 15.68 17.66
CA VAL A 237 -4.76 15.20 16.78
C VAL A 237 -5.92 16.21 16.69
N ARG A 238 -6.18 16.98 17.76
CA ARG A 238 -7.22 18.04 17.78
C ARG A 238 -6.99 19.15 16.76
N ASP A 239 -5.73 19.38 16.35
CA ASP A 239 -5.34 20.45 15.43
C ASP A 239 -5.31 19.97 13.97
N TRP A 240 -5.33 18.65 13.73
CA TRP A 240 -5.34 18.08 12.38
C TRP A 240 -6.48 18.61 11.48
N PRO A 241 -7.73 18.77 11.94
CA PRO A 241 -8.81 19.30 11.11
C PRO A 241 -8.50 20.66 10.51
N ARG A 242 -7.83 21.55 11.26
CA ARG A 242 -7.46 22.88 10.78
C ARG A 242 -6.49 22.81 9.60
N HIS A 243 -5.48 21.95 9.69
CA HIS A 243 -4.51 21.74 8.60
C HIS A 243 -5.13 21.04 7.38
N MET A 244 -6.20 20.28 7.58
CA MET A 244 -6.89 19.57 6.50
C MET A 244 -8.08 20.36 5.91
N GLY A 245 -8.42 21.53 6.44
CA GLY A 245 -9.62 22.28 6.03
C GLY A 245 -10.94 21.58 6.39
N LYS A 246 -10.99 20.90 7.55
CA LYS A 246 -12.12 20.07 7.98
C LYS A 246 -12.82 20.61 9.22
N TRP A 247 -14.08 20.21 9.36
CA TRP A 247 -14.89 20.54 10.52
C TRP A 247 -14.51 19.61 11.69
N PRO A 248 -14.04 20.16 12.82
CA PRO A 248 -13.65 19.39 13.99
C PRO A 248 -14.89 18.84 14.71
N VAL A 249 -14.86 17.56 15.10
CA VAL A 249 -15.90 16.93 15.93
C VAL A 249 -15.25 16.30 17.16
N PRO A 250 -15.22 16.99 18.32
CA PRO A 250 -14.67 16.44 19.56
C PRO A 250 -15.57 15.32 20.08
N LEU A 251 -15.00 14.14 20.33
CA LEU A 251 -15.71 12.96 20.87
C LEU A 251 -15.52 12.88 22.40
N PRO A 252 -16.61 12.81 23.19
CA PRO A 252 -16.50 12.63 24.64
C PRO A 252 -15.76 11.34 25.02
N PRO A 253 -15.08 11.29 26.17
CA PRO A 253 -14.36 10.10 26.63
C PRO A 253 -15.20 8.81 26.62
N GLY A 254 -16.48 8.87 26.98
CA GLY A 254 -17.38 7.71 26.97
C GLY A 254 -17.60 7.09 25.58
N VAL A 255 -17.56 7.91 24.51
CA VAL A 255 -17.68 7.44 23.12
C VAL A 255 -16.42 6.68 22.69
N THR A 256 -15.25 6.99 23.26
CA THR A 256 -14.02 6.25 23.00
C THR A 256 -14.03 4.85 23.61
N GLY A 257 -14.76 4.63 24.71
CA GLY A 257 -14.96 3.28 25.28
C GLY A 257 -15.80 2.37 24.37
N ALA A 258 -16.74 2.94 23.61
CA ALA A 258 -17.47 2.20 22.58
C ALA A 258 -16.58 1.77 21.40
N ALA A 259 -15.41 2.39 21.21
CA ALA A 259 -14.44 1.96 20.20
C ALA A 259 -13.83 0.59 20.53
N ASP A 260 -13.70 0.23 21.81
CA ASP A 260 -13.26 -1.11 22.24
C ASP A 260 -14.27 -2.18 21.84
N VAL A 261 -15.56 -1.87 22.03
CA VAL A 261 -16.66 -2.74 21.64
C VAL A 261 -16.72 -2.82 20.12
N ALA A 262 -16.66 -1.69 19.42
CA ALA A 262 -16.64 -1.64 17.95
C ALA A 262 -15.45 -2.42 17.36
N TYR A 263 -14.26 -2.34 17.97
CA TYR A 263 -13.08 -3.10 17.56
C TYR A 263 -13.28 -4.61 17.79
N ARG A 264 -13.76 -5.01 18.97
CA ARG A 264 -14.10 -6.41 19.28
C ARG A 264 -15.21 -6.98 18.38
N LEU A 265 -16.16 -6.13 17.99
CA LEU A 265 -17.24 -6.45 17.05
C LEU A 265 -16.85 -6.29 15.58
N HIS A 266 -15.59 -5.95 15.27
CA HIS A 266 -15.07 -5.79 13.90
C HIS A 266 -15.74 -4.66 13.09
N LEU A 267 -16.32 -3.69 13.78
CA LEU A 267 -16.91 -2.49 13.19
C LEU A 267 -15.86 -1.39 12.92
N THR A 268 -14.63 -1.56 13.44
CA THR A 268 -13.49 -0.68 13.15
C THR A 268 -12.17 -1.44 13.15
N ASP A 269 -11.24 -1.02 12.29
CA ASP A 269 -9.87 -1.55 12.22
C ASP A 269 -8.90 -0.78 13.15
N ILE A 270 -9.35 0.30 13.81
CA ILE A 270 -8.51 1.09 14.71
C ILE A 270 -8.34 0.33 16.02
N ASN A 271 -7.11 -0.15 16.28
CA ASN A 271 -6.82 -0.76 17.57
C ASN A 271 -7.00 0.29 18.68
N PRO A 272 -7.83 0.01 19.69
CA PRO A 272 -8.16 0.97 20.73
C PRO A 272 -6.98 1.38 21.60
N VAL A 273 -5.87 0.64 21.62
CA VAL A 273 -4.66 1.06 22.35
C VAL A 273 -4.08 2.35 21.77
N TRP A 274 -4.18 2.59 20.45
CA TRP A 274 -3.86 3.90 19.88
C TRP A 274 -4.74 5.02 20.43
N LEU A 275 -6.01 4.72 20.74
CA LEU A 275 -6.96 5.68 21.30
C LEU A 275 -6.86 5.83 22.82
N ARG A 276 -6.33 4.83 23.55
CA ARG A 276 -6.18 4.84 25.02
C ARG A 276 -4.78 5.24 25.46
N ALA A 277 -3.75 4.51 25.02
CA ALA A 277 -2.36 4.70 25.42
C ALA A 277 -1.65 5.74 24.54
N GLY A 278 -1.83 5.68 23.21
CA GLY A 278 -1.25 6.67 22.28
C GLY A 278 -1.82 8.08 22.39
N SER A 279 -2.92 8.23 23.12
CA SER A 279 -3.52 9.51 23.47
C SER A 279 -3.21 9.98 24.90
N ARG A 280 -2.43 9.20 25.67
CA ARG A 280 -1.90 9.56 27.00
C ARG A 280 -0.41 9.83 26.96
N TYR A 281 0.34 8.96 26.28
CA TYR A 281 1.79 9.02 26.29
C TYR A 281 2.31 9.28 24.87
N PRO A 282 3.05 10.38 24.63
CA PRO A 282 3.60 10.65 23.32
C PRO A 282 4.69 9.66 22.94
N ILE A 283 4.89 9.48 21.63
CA ILE A 283 6.12 8.93 21.07
C ILE A 283 6.68 10.01 20.14
N VAL A 284 7.34 11.00 20.75
CA VAL A 284 8.06 12.04 20.02
C VAL A 284 9.49 11.59 19.86
N VAL A 285 10.03 11.67 18.63
CA VAL A 285 11.35 11.12 18.31
C VAL A 285 12.25 12.16 17.65
N SER A 286 13.56 12.05 17.85
CA SER A 286 14.55 12.84 17.14
C SER A 286 14.94 12.17 15.82
N THR A 287 15.04 12.95 14.74
CA THR A 287 15.50 12.49 13.41
C THR A 287 16.97 12.86 13.12
N ALA A 288 17.69 13.37 14.12
CA ALA A 288 19.04 13.91 13.95
C ALA A 288 20.03 12.90 13.37
N LYS A 289 19.94 11.62 13.77
CA LYS A 289 20.79 10.55 13.25
C LYS A 289 20.55 10.29 11.76
N ALA A 290 19.29 10.19 11.33
CA ALA A 290 18.92 10.03 9.92
C ALA A 290 19.43 11.19 9.06
N ARG A 291 19.29 12.44 9.55
CA ARG A 291 19.82 13.64 8.87
C ARG A 291 21.34 13.62 8.75
N ARG A 292 22.05 13.20 9.80
CA ARG A 292 23.52 13.16 9.84
C ARG A 292 24.11 12.06 8.96
N GLU A 293 23.64 10.83 9.12
CA GLU A 293 24.26 9.64 8.54
C GLU A 293 23.68 9.26 7.17
N LEU A 294 22.35 9.31 7.02
CA LEU A 294 21.69 9.00 5.75
C LEU A 294 21.68 10.19 4.79
N ARG A 295 21.90 11.41 5.32
CA ARG A 295 21.64 12.68 4.64
C ARG A 295 20.16 12.84 4.26
N TRP A 296 19.28 12.20 5.02
CA TRP A 296 17.85 12.28 4.80
C TRP A 296 17.35 13.68 5.18
N ARG A 297 16.55 14.28 4.28
CA ARG A 297 15.89 15.57 4.49
C ARG A 297 14.44 15.39 4.02
N PRO A 298 13.44 15.45 4.90
CA PRO A 298 12.06 15.34 4.48
C PRO A 298 11.69 16.53 3.61
N ARG A 299 10.82 16.31 2.62
CA ARG A 299 10.22 17.39 1.82
C ARG A 299 9.16 18.13 2.61
N TYR A 300 8.58 17.46 3.61
CA TYR A 300 7.61 18.02 4.53
C TYR A 300 8.17 17.90 5.95
N ASP A 301 8.74 18.99 6.47
CA ASP A 301 9.38 19.01 7.79
C ASP A 301 8.34 18.91 8.94
N THR A 302 7.09 19.34 8.72
CA THR A 302 6.07 19.38 9.78
C THR A 302 4.86 18.50 9.50
N THR A 303 4.25 17.95 10.55
CA THR A 303 2.99 17.20 10.45
C THR A 303 1.90 18.04 9.79
N GLY A 304 1.86 19.34 10.06
CA GLY A 304 0.88 20.27 9.47
C GLY A 304 1.05 20.42 7.95
N GLN A 305 2.28 20.40 7.44
CA GLN A 305 2.54 20.42 6.00
C GLN A 305 2.07 19.12 5.33
N VAL A 306 2.35 17.96 5.94
CA VAL A 306 1.90 16.65 5.42
C VAL A 306 0.36 16.60 5.35
N LEU A 307 -0.33 17.07 6.39
CA LEU A 307 -1.79 17.10 6.44
C LEU A 307 -2.40 18.04 5.39
N ARG A 308 -1.78 19.20 5.13
CA ARG A 308 -2.19 20.11 4.04
C ARG A 308 -1.99 19.47 2.66
N ALA A 309 -0.84 18.82 2.45
CA ALA A 309 -0.54 18.11 1.21
C ALA A 309 -1.57 17.00 0.95
N LEU A 310 -1.94 16.26 1.99
CA LEU A 310 -2.99 15.23 1.91
C LEU A 310 -4.36 15.82 1.55
N ALA A 311 -4.71 17.00 2.08
CA ALA A 311 -5.99 17.65 1.81
C ALA A 311 -6.08 18.28 0.41
N GLY A 312 -4.96 18.82 -0.09
CA GLY A 312 -4.86 19.42 -1.42
C GLY A 312 -4.64 18.39 -2.55
N ALA A 313 -4.19 17.18 -2.22
CA ALA A 313 -4.01 16.14 -3.22
C ALA A 313 -5.36 15.68 -3.77
N PRO A 314 -5.59 15.73 -5.11
CA PRO A 314 -6.71 15.03 -5.68
C PRO A 314 -6.58 13.56 -5.28
N ALA A 315 -7.65 12.97 -4.74
CA ALA A 315 -7.61 11.57 -4.36
C ALA A 315 -7.06 10.74 -5.52
N ALA A 316 -6.09 9.86 -5.26
CA ALA A 316 -5.71 8.82 -6.21
C ALA A 316 -6.98 8.00 -6.49
N ALA A 317 -7.63 8.39 -7.56
CA ALA A 317 -8.93 7.91 -7.96
C ALA A 317 -8.81 7.77 -9.47
N ALA A 318 -9.21 6.61 -9.95
CA ALA A 318 -9.45 6.36 -11.37
C ALA A 318 -9.88 7.64 -12.09
N SER A 319 -9.35 7.86 -13.29
CA SER A 319 -9.80 8.95 -14.16
C SER A 319 -11.33 9.05 -14.16
N PRO A 320 -11.90 10.26 -14.27
CA PRO A 320 -13.34 10.46 -14.19
C PRO A 320 -14.15 9.49 -15.08
N GLY A 321 -13.66 9.16 -16.27
CA GLY A 321 -14.30 8.17 -17.15
C GLY A 321 -14.17 6.73 -16.64
N THR A 322 -13.01 6.33 -16.12
CA THR A 322 -12.83 5.00 -15.48
C THR A 322 -13.73 4.82 -14.26
N ARG A 323 -13.87 5.86 -13.42
CA ARG A 323 -14.82 5.86 -12.28
C ARG A 323 -16.26 5.73 -12.76
N LEU A 324 -16.63 6.45 -13.80
CA LEU A 324 -17.97 6.39 -14.37
C LEU A 324 -18.27 5.00 -14.94
N LEU A 325 -17.31 4.41 -15.67
CA LEU A 325 -17.44 3.07 -16.27
C LEU A 325 -17.65 1.98 -15.21
N PHE A 326 -16.72 1.86 -14.26
CA PHE A 326 -16.77 0.81 -13.26
C PHE A 326 -17.76 1.09 -12.14
N GLY A 327 -18.07 2.35 -11.85
CA GLY A 327 -19.14 2.74 -10.94
C GLY A 327 -20.51 2.32 -11.47
N ALA A 328 -20.78 2.55 -12.76
CA ALA A 328 -22.01 2.08 -13.41
C ALA A 328 -22.09 0.54 -13.42
N ALA A 329 -20.99 -0.14 -13.75
CA ALA A 329 -20.91 -1.60 -13.70
C ALA A 329 -21.22 -2.15 -12.29
N SER A 330 -20.63 -1.56 -11.25
CA SER A 330 -20.85 -1.95 -9.85
C SER A 330 -22.31 -1.77 -9.44
N ALA A 331 -22.95 -0.65 -9.82
CA ALA A 331 -24.35 -0.38 -9.52
C ALA A 331 -25.29 -1.37 -10.23
N VAL A 332 -25.04 -1.68 -11.51
CA VAL A 332 -25.80 -2.69 -12.25
C VAL A 332 -25.65 -4.07 -11.62
N SER A 333 -24.43 -4.47 -11.23
CA SER A 333 -24.22 -5.74 -10.53
C SER A 333 -24.97 -5.81 -9.21
N ALA A 334 -25.01 -4.72 -8.42
CA ALA A 334 -25.74 -4.68 -7.16
C ALA A 334 -27.25 -4.82 -7.32
N VAL A 335 -27.83 -4.23 -8.37
CA VAL A 335 -29.28 -4.23 -8.61
C VAL A 335 -29.75 -5.48 -9.35
N ARG A 336 -28.97 -5.99 -10.31
CA ARG A 336 -29.37 -7.08 -11.22
C ARG A 336 -28.63 -8.39 -10.98
N GLY A 337 -27.74 -8.45 -9.99
CA GLY A 337 -26.94 -9.64 -9.70
C GLY A 337 -25.85 -9.93 -10.72
N GLY A 338 -25.52 -8.99 -11.62
CA GLY A 338 -24.46 -9.10 -12.62
C GLY A 338 -24.53 -8.04 -13.73
N VAL A 339 -23.39 -7.77 -14.38
CA VAL A 339 -23.34 -6.99 -15.63
C VAL A 339 -23.77 -7.90 -16.78
N PRO A 340 -24.72 -7.48 -17.64
CA PRO A 340 -25.11 -8.28 -18.80
C PRO A 340 -23.92 -8.46 -19.74
N VAL A 341 -23.63 -9.72 -20.08
CA VAL A 341 -22.62 -10.09 -21.06
C VAL A 341 -23.36 -10.48 -22.34
N ASP A 342 -22.81 -10.16 -23.51
CA ASP A 342 -23.43 -10.58 -24.76
C ASP A 342 -23.12 -12.04 -25.09
N ALA A 343 -23.85 -12.64 -26.03
CA ALA A 343 -23.74 -14.07 -26.36
C ALA A 343 -22.30 -14.56 -26.64
N ARG A 344 -21.44 -13.69 -27.20
CA ARG A 344 -20.02 -13.99 -27.42
C ARG A 344 -19.23 -14.03 -26.12
N GLY A 345 -19.39 -13.04 -25.24
CA GLY A 345 -18.78 -13.05 -23.92
C GLY A 345 -19.37 -14.14 -23.01
N GLU A 346 -20.65 -14.44 -23.12
CA GLU A 346 -21.28 -15.57 -22.41
C GLU A 346 -20.70 -16.92 -22.85
N ALA A 347 -20.41 -17.09 -24.14
CA ALA A 347 -19.75 -18.30 -24.65
C ALA A 347 -18.30 -18.42 -24.14
N GLU A 348 -17.54 -17.33 -24.11
CA GLU A 348 -16.17 -17.28 -23.58
C GLU A 348 -16.11 -17.46 -22.05
N MET A 349 -17.14 -17.03 -21.32
CA MET A 349 -17.23 -17.15 -19.85
C MET A 349 -17.99 -18.40 -19.39
N ARG A 350 -18.52 -19.22 -20.30
CA ARG A 350 -19.32 -20.41 -19.97
C ARG A 350 -18.44 -21.42 -19.23
N GLY A 351 -18.82 -21.74 -18.00
CA GLY A 351 -18.08 -22.66 -17.13
C GLY A 351 -16.99 -22.00 -16.27
N MET A 352 -16.74 -20.70 -16.43
CA MET A 352 -15.80 -19.97 -15.58
C MET A 352 -16.45 -19.57 -14.25
N ARG A 353 -15.74 -19.84 -13.17
CA ARG A 353 -16.04 -19.34 -11.82
C ARG A 353 -14.74 -18.91 -11.17
N GLY A 354 -14.77 -17.76 -10.52
CA GLY A 354 -13.61 -17.25 -9.80
C GLY A 354 -13.55 -15.73 -9.74
N VAL A 355 -12.40 -15.21 -9.34
CA VAL A 355 -12.19 -13.81 -9.05
C VAL A 355 -10.92 -13.33 -9.74
N ALA A 356 -11.05 -12.31 -10.58
CA ALA A 356 -9.92 -11.63 -11.19
C ALA A 356 -9.77 -10.21 -10.64
N ASN A 357 -8.52 -9.77 -10.45
CA ASN A 357 -8.18 -8.38 -10.17
C ASN A 357 -7.82 -7.66 -11.46
N LEU A 358 -8.33 -6.45 -11.65
CA LEU A 358 -7.89 -5.50 -12.67
C LEU A 358 -7.24 -4.31 -11.97
N VAL A 359 -5.94 -4.12 -12.22
CA VAL A 359 -5.12 -3.04 -11.67
C VAL A 359 -4.76 -2.07 -12.79
N LEU A 360 -5.41 -0.91 -12.81
CA LEU A 360 -5.02 0.18 -13.68
C LEU A 360 -3.87 0.94 -13.02
N THR A 361 -2.75 1.05 -13.71
CA THR A 361 -1.50 1.64 -13.22
C THR A 361 -1.25 3.02 -13.87
N GLY A 362 -0.32 3.81 -13.34
CA GLY A 362 0.02 5.14 -13.86
C GLY A 362 -0.31 6.26 -12.87
N ASP A 363 -0.60 7.46 -13.37
CA ASP A 363 -0.77 8.67 -12.54
C ASP A 363 -2.01 8.63 -11.64
N ARG A 364 -3.05 7.88 -12.05
CA ARG A 364 -4.28 7.70 -11.27
C ARG A 364 -4.62 6.22 -11.14
N PRO A 365 -3.84 5.46 -10.34
CA PRO A 365 -4.01 4.03 -10.26
C PRO A 365 -5.39 3.69 -9.67
N SER A 366 -5.95 2.56 -10.09
CA SER A 366 -7.18 2.03 -9.52
C SER A 366 -7.20 0.51 -9.54
N GLU A 367 -7.88 -0.05 -8.55
CA GLU A 367 -7.99 -1.50 -8.35
C GLU A 367 -9.46 -1.89 -8.41
N TRP A 368 -9.76 -2.92 -9.20
CA TRP A 368 -11.10 -3.45 -9.37
C TRP A 368 -11.06 -4.97 -9.25
N ARG A 369 -12.02 -5.52 -8.51
CA ARG A 369 -12.26 -6.95 -8.39
C ARG A 369 -13.42 -7.30 -9.29
N ILE A 370 -13.23 -8.34 -10.08
CA ILE A 370 -14.19 -8.86 -11.04
C ILE A 370 -14.49 -10.30 -10.60
N GLU A 371 -15.68 -10.52 -10.04
CA GLU A 371 -16.18 -11.82 -9.62
C GLU A 371 -17.00 -12.42 -10.75
N ILE A 372 -16.71 -13.66 -11.12
CA ILE A 372 -17.33 -14.37 -12.24
C ILE A 372 -17.98 -15.63 -11.70
N ASP A 373 -19.26 -15.82 -12.02
CA ASP A 373 -20.02 -17.02 -11.66
C ASP A 373 -20.95 -17.43 -12.80
N GLY A 374 -20.48 -18.36 -13.65
CA GLY A 374 -21.33 -19.02 -14.64
C GLY A 374 -22.02 -18.08 -15.64
N GLY A 375 -21.33 -17.01 -16.06
CA GLY A 375 -21.85 -15.99 -16.98
C GLY A 375 -22.32 -14.69 -16.29
N ARG A 376 -22.33 -14.63 -14.97
CA ARG A 376 -22.54 -13.38 -14.21
C ARG A 376 -21.22 -12.72 -13.86
N VAL A 377 -21.12 -11.42 -14.12
CA VAL A 377 -19.93 -10.61 -13.77
C VAL A 377 -20.31 -9.57 -12.73
N ALA A 378 -19.67 -9.59 -11.57
CA ALA A 378 -19.79 -8.54 -10.57
C ALA A 378 -18.49 -7.74 -10.47
N VAL A 379 -18.57 -6.43 -10.61
CA VAL A 379 -17.42 -5.55 -10.44
C VAL A 379 -17.52 -4.81 -9.11
N ARG A 380 -16.41 -4.80 -8.36
CA ARG A 380 -16.31 -4.11 -7.06
C ARG A 380 -14.98 -3.34 -6.99
N PRO A 381 -14.94 -2.19 -6.28
CA PRO A 381 -13.66 -1.53 -5.97
C PRO A 381 -12.74 -2.42 -5.13
N GLY A 382 -11.43 -2.34 -5.38
CA GLY A 382 -10.38 -3.05 -4.64
C GLY A 382 -9.89 -4.34 -5.32
N ILE A 383 -9.12 -5.17 -4.60
CA ILE A 383 -8.63 -6.48 -5.08
C ILE A 383 -9.04 -7.62 -4.15
N HIS A 384 -9.13 -8.83 -4.69
CA HIS A 384 -9.16 -10.09 -3.95
C HIS A 384 -7.73 -10.57 -3.65
N PRO A 385 -7.38 -10.85 -2.37
CA PRO A 385 -6.05 -11.34 -2.03
C PRO A 385 -5.75 -12.71 -2.65
N GLU A 386 -6.78 -13.53 -2.80
CA GLU A 386 -6.73 -14.87 -3.41
C GLU A 386 -7.43 -14.86 -4.77
N ALA A 387 -7.15 -13.84 -5.59
CA ALA A 387 -7.69 -13.81 -6.95
C ALA A 387 -7.02 -14.90 -7.80
N ASP A 388 -7.79 -15.58 -8.64
CA ASP A 388 -7.31 -16.56 -9.62
C ASP A 388 -6.37 -15.89 -10.63
N ALA A 389 -6.62 -14.63 -10.96
CA ALA A 389 -5.76 -13.82 -11.81
C ALA A 389 -5.69 -12.36 -11.39
N THR A 390 -4.57 -11.71 -11.68
CA THR A 390 -4.39 -10.26 -11.58
C THR A 390 -3.86 -9.72 -12.90
N ILE A 391 -4.65 -8.86 -13.53
CA ILE A 391 -4.38 -8.20 -14.80
C ILE A 391 -3.99 -6.76 -14.50
N ALA A 392 -2.84 -6.31 -15.01
CA ALA A 392 -2.49 -4.91 -14.94
C ALA A 392 -2.19 -4.31 -16.31
N ILE A 393 -2.60 -3.05 -16.43
CA ILE A 393 -2.50 -2.25 -17.64
C ILE A 393 -2.31 -0.78 -17.23
N ALA A 394 -1.54 -0.01 -17.99
CA ALA A 394 -1.50 1.43 -17.78
C ALA A 394 -2.88 2.05 -18.06
N GLU A 395 -3.35 2.97 -17.21
CA GLU A 395 -4.66 3.60 -17.39
C GLU A 395 -4.75 4.35 -18.74
N SER A 396 -3.64 4.92 -19.20
CA SER A 396 -3.53 5.53 -20.53
C SER A 396 -3.76 4.51 -21.65
N ASP A 397 -3.16 3.32 -21.57
CA ASP A 397 -3.36 2.26 -22.55
C ASP A 397 -4.79 1.69 -22.47
N PHE A 398 -5.36 1.53 -21.28
CA PHE A 398 -6.76 1.11 -21.11
C PHE A 398 -7.73 2.12 -21.74
N THR A 399 -7.49 3.41 -21.54
CA THR A 399 -8.28 4.49 -22.18
C THR A 399 -8.17 4.45 -23.70
N ARG A 400 -6.96 4.24 -24.24
CA ARG A 400 -6.75 4.08 -25.68
C ARG A 400 -7.49 2.86 -26.23
N MET A 401 -7.59 1.76 -25.48
CA MET A 401 -8.39 0.60 -25.87
C MET A 401 -9.88 0.90 -25.94
N LEU A 402 -10.42 1.58 -24.92
CA LEU A 402 -11.82 2.02 -24.92
C LEU A 402 -12.13 2.95 -26.11
N ALA A 403 -11.18 3.83 -26.46
CA ALA A 403 -11.27 4.71 -27.62
C ALA A 403 -11.06 3.99 -28.98
N GLY A 404 -10.64 2.72 -28.98
CA GLY A 404 -10.31 1.95 -30.19
C GLY A 404 -8.97 2.33 -30.83
N GLN A 405 -8.13 3.08 -30.12
CA GLN A 405 -6.79 3.53 -30.56
C GLN A 405 -5.67 2.53 -30.21
N LEU A 406 -5.98 1.52 -29.40
CA LEU A 406 -5.09 0.42 -29.06
C LEU A 406 -5.88 -0.88 -29.10
N ASP A 407 -5.39 -1.85 -29.87
CA ASP A 407 -5.98 -3.18 -29.91
C ASP A 407 -5.51 -4.02 -28.71
N TYR A 408 -6.42 -4.82 -28.14
CA TYR A 408 -6.15 -5.64 -26.97
C TYR A 408 -5.08 -6.71 -27.25
N ALA A 409 -5.23 -7.46 -28.34
CA ALA A 409 -4.31 -8.55 -28.68
C ALA A 409 -2.90 -8.00 -28.91
N LYS A 410 -2.78 -6.86 -29.59
CA LYS A 410 -1.50 -6.15 -29.78
C LYS A 410 -0.89 -5.69 -28.45
N ALA A 411 -1.69 -5.17 -27.52
CA ALA A 411 -1.20 -4.73 -26.21
C ALA A 411 -0.74 -5.90 -25.33
N ALA A 412 -1.45 -7.04 -25.38
CA ALA A 412 -1.04 -8.26 -24.71
C ALA A 412 0.29 -8.79 -25.26
N MET A 413 0.44 -8.88 -26.59
CA MET A 413 1.67 -9.33 -27.24
C MET A 413 2.88 -8.43 -26.95
N THR A 414 2.66 -7.13 -26.79
CA THR A 414 3.73 -6.15 -26.51
C THR A 414 4.00 -5.95 -25.02
N GLY A 415 3.40 -6.76 -24.15
CA GLY A 415 3.63 -6.72 -22.70
C GLY A 415 3.06 -5.48 -21.99
N ARG A 416 2.17 -4.73 -22.67
CA ARG A 416 1.42 -3.60 -22.10
C ARG A 416 0.25 -4.06 -21.24
N VAL A 417 -0.24 -5.27 -21.50
CA VAL A 417 -1.13 -6.00 -20.60
C VAL A 417 -0.34 -7.12 -19.97
N ARG A 418 -0.31 -7.14 -18.64
CA ARG A 418 0.41 -8.15 -17.86
C ARG A 418 -0.59 -8.93 -17.05
N VAL A 419 -0.64 -10.24 -17.28
CA VAL A 419 -1.51 -11.17 -16.55
C VAL A 419 -0.66 -12.05 -15.66
N ARG A 420 -1.08 -12.21 -14.41
CA ARG A 420 -0.47 -13.12 -13.44
C ARG A 420 -1.55 -13.99 -12.81
N GLY A 421 -1.28 -15.29 -12.65
CA GLY A 421 -2.27 -16.27 -12.21
C GLY A 421 -2.80 -17.06 -13.41
N ASP A 422 -4.05 -17.50 -13.35
CA ASP A 422 -4.67 -18.27 -14.41
C ASP A 422 -4.80 -17.45 -15.72
N SER A 423 -4.12 -17.93 -16.76
CA SER A 423 -4.13 -17.33 -18.10
C SER A 423 -5.51 -17.37 -18.77
N GLY A 424 -6.42 -18.21 -18.29
CA GLY A 424 -7.82 -18.23 -18.70
C GLY A 424 -8.48 -16.86 -18.55
N TYR A 425 -8.05 -16.02 -17.61
CA TYR A 425 -8.64 -14.69 -17.40
C TYR A 425 -8.11 -13.59 -18.33
N ASN A 426 -7.17 -13.92 -19.24
CA ASN A 426 -6.56 -12.93 -20.14
C ASN A 426 -7.57 -12.25 -21.07
N PHE A 427 -8.72 -12.85 -21.38
CA PHE A 427 -9.69 -12.21 -22.27
C PHE A 427 -10.55 -11.13 -21.59
N LEU A 428 -10.51 -11.01 -20.24
CA LEU A 428 -11.44 -10.13 -19.50
C LEU A 428 -11.36 -8.66 -19.92
N VAL A 429 -10.14 -8.13 -20.07
CA VAL A 429 -9.97 -6.73 -20.50
C VAL A 429 -10.47 -6.56 -21.94
N GLY A 430 -10.21 -7.52 -22.82
CA GLY A 430 -10.76 -7.57 -24.17
C GLY A 430 -12.29 -7.60 -24.18
N GLY A 431 -12.90 -8.39 -23.29
CA GLY A 431 -14.36 -8.47 -23.11
C GLY A 431 -14.97 -7.15 -22.64
N ILE A 432 -14.38 -6.51 -21.63
CA ILE A 432 -14.81 -5.19 -21.12
C ILE A 432 -14.72 -4.13 -22.24
N VAL A 433 -13.58 -4.06 -22.94
CA VAL A 433 -13.38 -3.12 -24.05
C VAL A 433 -14.36 -3.40 -25.19
N GLY A 434 -14.58 -4.67 -25.51
CA GLY A 434 -15.53 -5.09 -26.54
C GLY A 434 -16.96 -4.69 -26.20
N ALA A 435 -17.42 -4.97 -24.97
CA ALA A 435 -18.75 -4.60 -24.49
C ALA A 435 -18.94 -3.08 -24.52
N PHE A 436 -17.95 -2.32 -24.05
CA PHE A 436 -17.96 -0.86 -24.09
C PHE A 436 -18.07 -0.32 -25.53
N ARG A 437 -17.30 -0.87 -26.47
CA ARG A 437 -17.34 -0.45 -27.88
C ARG A 437 -18.65 -0.84 -28.58
N ARG A 438 -19.27 -1.97 -28.20
CA ARG A 438 -20.59 -2.37 -28.71
C ARG A 438 -21.71 -1.48 -28.17
N ALA A 439 -21.65 -1.07 -26.90
CA ALA A 439 -22.58 -0.10 -26.33
C ALA A 439 -22.59 1.24 -27.12
N ARG A 440 -21.46 1.61 -27.74
CA ARG A 440 -21.37 2.77 -28.64
C ARG A 440 -22.23 2.64 -29.91
N ARG A 441 -22.56 1.43 -30.33
CA ARG A 441 -23.44 1.15 -31.48
C ARG A 441 -24.89 0.89 -31.07
N GLY A 442 -25.19 0.96 -29.77
CA GLY A 442 -26.52 0.73 -29.21
C GLY A 442 -27.43 1.96 -29.24
N GLY A 443 -28.49 1.90 -28.43
CA GLY A 443 -29.49 2.97 -28.31
C GLY A 443 -28.93 4.33 -27.86
N PRO A 444 -29.71 5.42 -27.98
CA PRO A 444 -29.25 6.78 -27.69
C PRO A 444 -28.63 6.95 -26.29
N ALA A 445 -29.20 6.31 -25.27
CA ALA A 445 -28.68 6.35 -23.90
C ALA A 445 -27.31 5.68 -23.74
N ALA A 446 -27.08 4.53 -24.40
CA ALA A 446 -25.80 3.84 -24.36
C ALA A 446 -24.70 4.64 -25.08
N ARG A 447 -25.04 5.28 -26.21
CA ARG A 447 -24.16 6.21 -26.93
C ARG A 447 -23.79 7.43 -26.09
N ALA A 448 -24.76 8.04 -25.42
CA ALA A 448 -24.51 9.18 -24.53
C ALA A 448 -23.57 8.80 -23.37
N PHE A 449 -23.77 7.64 -22.75
CA PHE A 449 -22.89 7.13 -21.69
C PHE A 449 -21.46 6.89 -22.17
N VAL A 450 -21.27 6.22 -23.31
CA VAL A 450 -19.95 5.96 -23.88
C VAL A 450 -19.21 7.27 -24.20
N ASN A 451 -19.90 8.24 -24.82
CA ASN A 451 -19.32 9.54 -25.13
C ASN A 451 -18.93 10.30 -23.86
N LEU A 452 -19.74 10.21 -22.80
CA LEU A 452 -19.44 10.80 -21.51
C LEU A 452 -18.17 10.20 -20.89
N VAL A 453 -18.03 8.86 -20.90
CA VAL A 453 -16.83 8.16 -20.41
C VAL A 453 -15.57 8.56 -21.19
N LEU A 454 -15.64 8.62 -22.53
CA LEU A 454 -14.49 8.99 -23.37
C LEU A 454 -14.06 10.45 -23.16
N ARG A 455 -15.03 11.39 -23.14
CA ARG A 455 -14.76 12.81 -22.86
C ARG A 455 -14.13 13.00 -21.47
N ALA A 456 -14.65 12.28 -20.47
CA ALA A 456 -14.16 12.32 -19.09
C ALA A 456 -12.73 11.78 -18.93
N ASN A 457 -12.21 11.04 -19.92
CA ASN A 457 -10.82 10.55 -19.97
C ASN A 457 -9.92 11.38 -20.89
N GLY A 458 -10.37 12.54 -21.39
CA GLY A 458 -9.55 13.41 -22.24
C GLY A 458 -9.30 12.86 -23.64
N ALA A 459 -10.02 11.81 -24.06
CA ALA A 459 -10.04 11.38 -25.44
C ALA A 459 -10.86 12.40 -26.23
N ALA A 460 -10.18 13.40 -26.82
CA ALA A 460 -10.79 14.37 -27.71
C ALA A 460 -11.61 13.65 -28.79
N GLU A 461 -12.73 14.25 -29.18
CA GLU A 461 -13.67 13.74 -30.17
C GLU A 461 -12.91 13.24 -31.40
N ALA A 462 -12.83 11.91 -31.55
CA ALA A 462 -12.44 11.32 -32.80
C ALA A 462 -13.43 11.82 -33.85
N ARG A 463 -12.92 12.63 -34.79
CA ARG A 463 -13.68 13.25 -35.87
C ARG A 463 -14.63 12.24 -36.50
N LEU A 464 -15.88 12.70 -36.68
CA LEU A 464 -16.90 12.09 -37.51
C LEU A 464 -16.31 11.84 -38.91
N GLY A 465 -16.42 10.61 -39.40
CA GLY A 465 -16.08 10.25 -40.76
C GLY A 465 -16.70 8.90 -41.12
N GLY A 466 -17.75 8.95 -41.92
CA GLY A 466 -18.38 7.82 -42.63
C GLY A 466 -19.36 7.01 -41.80
#